data_AF-A0A1E5LD42-F1
#
_entry.id   AF-A0A1E5LD42-F1
#
_cell.length_a   1.000
_cell.length_b   1.000
_cell.length_c   1.000
_cell.angle_alpha   90.00
_cell.angle_beta   90.00
_cell.angle_gamma   90.00
#
_symmetry.space_group_name_H-M   'P 1'
#
loop_
_entity.id
_entity.type
_entity.pdbx_description
1 polymer ?
#
loop_
_entity_poly.entity_id
_entity_poly.type
_entity_poly.pdbx_seq_one_letter_code
_entity_poly.pdbx_strand_id
1 'polypeptide(L)'
;MLIITTDHTPIYAFTFHKKLLFTISWNHSVEDEQWEEVYLANDTNLQLDYTRFKTYGAGVPSSEGHKSYLQDGWIYMTEIKRSMTELIIRTNSITNHTLTINDNRYSLPKNQYVFQTKTMPRLKSFIILLIANNEVTRNE
;
A
#
# COMPACT_ATOMS: atom_id res chain seq x y z
N MET A 1 7.79 12.72 -3.45
CA MET A 1 8.40 11.44 -3.01
C MET A 1 7.47 10.78 -2.01
N LEU A 2 7.30 9.46 -2.09
CA LEU A 2 6.56 8.66 -1.11
C LEU A 2 7.57 8.16 -0.08
N ILE A 3 7.30 8.38 1.20
CA ILE A 3 8.12 7.91 2.31
C ILE A 3 7.28 6.94 3.13
N ILE A 4 7.88 5.80 3.48
CA ILE A 4 7.29 4.81 4.37
C ILE A 4 8.16 4.76 5.62
N THR A 5 7.52 4.93 6.76
CA THR A 5 8.18 4.92 8.06
C THR A 5 7.62 3.84 8.97
N THR A 6 8.45 3.36 9.89
CA THR A 6 8.07 2.52 11.04
C THR A 6 8.70 3.14 12.28
N ASP A 7 7.95 3.31 13.36
CA ASP A 7 8.44 3.97 14.59
C ASP A 7 9.18 5.29 14.29
N HIS A 8 8.58 6.11 13.40
CA HIS A 8 9.12 7.38 12.89
C HIS A 8 10.44 7.28 12.08
N THR A 9 10.95 6.07 11.85
CA THR A 9 12.17 5.81 11.08
C THR A 9 11.82 5.49 9.62
N PRO A 10 12.37 6.23 8.63
CA PRO A 10 12.19 5.90 7.22
C PRO A 10 12.83 4.57 6.84
N ILE A 11 12.06 3.70 6.20
CA ILE A 11 12.51 2.39 5.71
C ILE A 11 12.47 2.28 4.18
N TYR A 12 11.56 3.02 3.55
CA TYR A 12 11.48 3.10 2.09
C TYR A 12 11.24 4.54 1.64
N ALA A 13 11.81 4.88 0.51
CA ALA A 13 11.61 6.17 -0.15
C ALA A 13 11.53 5.96 -1.67
N PHE A 14 10.43 6.41 -2.27
CA PHE A 14 10.17 6.26 -3.70
C PHE A 14 9.97 7.62 -4.35
N THR A 15 10.87 7.98 -5.27
CA THR A 15 10.75 9.21 -6.06
C THR A 15 9.80 9.00 -7.23
N PHE A 16 8.99 10.03 -7.51
CA PHE A 16 8.08 10.06 -8.65
C PHE A 16 7.93 11.51 -9.12
N HIS A 17 7.54 11.71 -10.38
CA HIS A 17 7.46 13.06 -10.95
C HIS A 17 6.12 13.76 -10.73
N LYS A 18 4.99 13.08 -11.04
CA LYS A 18 3.64 13.63 -10.86
C LYS A 18 2.80 12.77 -9.93
N LYS A 19 2.82 11.47 -10.19
CA LYS A 19 2.01 10.48 -9.49
C LYS A 19 2.78 9.17 -9.38
N LEU A 20 2.45 8.39 -8.36
CA LEU A 20 2.93 7.03 -8.16
C LEU A 20 1.75 6.15 -7.77
N LEU A 21 1.57 5.04 -8.48
CA LEU A 21 0.64 3.99 -8.09
C LEU A 21 1.35 2.98 -7.21
N PHE A 22 0.69 2.56 -6.13
CA PHE A 22 1.15 1.48 -5.30
C PHE A 22 -0.02 0.64 -4.79
N THR A 23 0.23 -0.64 -4.58
CA THR A 23 -0.78 -1.58 -4.10
C THR A 23 -0.36 -2.13 -2.74
N ILE A 24 -1.30 -2.19 -1.82
CA ILE A 24 -1.16 -2.96 -0.59
C ILE A 24 -2.03 -4.20 -0.72
N SER A 25 -1.44 -5.37 -0.54
CA SER A 25 -2.15 -6.65 -0.60
C SER A 25 -1.92 -7.46 0.67
N TRP A 26 -2.95 -8.11 1.19
CA TRP A 26 -2.85 -8.99 2.35
C TRP A 26 -3.87 -10.12 2.28
N ASN A 27 -3.67 -11.16 3.09
CA ASN A 27 -4.64 -12.23 3.28
C ASN A 27 -5.52 -11.85 4.47
N HIS A 28 -6.83 -11.74 4.29
CA HIS A 28 -7.77 -11.37 5.34
C HIS A 28 -8.08 -12.59 6.22
N SER A 29 -7.75 -12.50 7.52
CA SER A 29 -7.65 -13.65 8.43
C SER A 29 -8.94 -14.43 8.70
N VAL A 30 -10.11 -13.83 8.44
CA VAL A 30 -11.41 -14.49 8.68
C VAL A 30 -11.77 -15.43 7.54
N GLU A 31 -11.31 -15.15 6.31
CA GLU A 31 -11.76 -15.84 5.10
C GLU A 31 -10.59 -16.48 4.32
N ASP A 32 -9.35 -16.28 4.76
CA ASP A 32 -8.11 -16.68 4.07
C ASP A 32 -8.07 -16.20 2.61
N GLU A 33 -8.51 -14.95 2.42
CA GLU A 33 -8.71 -14.40 1.10
C GLU A 33 -7.87 -13.17 0.83
N GLN A 34 -7.44 -13.08 -0.43
CA GLN A 34 -6.62 -11.98 -0.89
C GLN A 34 -7.45 -10.70 -0.98
N TRP A 35 -6.99 -9.67 -0.28
CA TRP A 35 -7.46 -8.31 -0.39
C TRP A 35 -6.38 -7.45 -1.04
N GLU A 36 -6.80 -6.51 -1.89
CA GLU A 36 -5.91 -5.52 -2.48
C GLU A 36 -6.53 -4.13 -2.47
N GLU A 37 -5.76 -3.15 -2.01
CA GLU A 37 -6.08 -1.74 -2.11
C GLU A 37 -5.05 -1.02 -2.96
N VAL A 38 -5.53 -0.23 -3.92
CA VAL A 38 -4.68 0.50 -4.86
C VAL A 38 -4.76 1.99 -4.58
N TYR A 39 -3.59 2.55 -4.36
CA TYR A 39 -3.40 3.91 -3.95
C TYR A 39 -2.65 4.71 -5.01
N LEU A 40 -3.02 5.97 -5.11
CA LEU A 40 -2.33 6.98 -5.90
C LEU A 40 -1.69 8.00 -4.97
N ALA A 41 -0.36 8.07 -4.97
CA ALA A 41 0.38 9.15 -4.35
C ALA A 41 0.60 10.28 -5.36
N ASN A 42 0.42 11.52 -4.92
CA ASN A 42 0.84 12.73 -5.63
C ASN A 42 1.68 13.63 -4.72
N ASP A 43 1.94 14.87 -5.10
CA ASP A 43 2.82 15.75 -4.33
C ASP A 43 2.29 16.10 -2.94
N THR A 44 0.97 16.10 -2.73
CA THR A 44 0.33 16.64 -1.52
C THR A 44 -0.49 15.63 -0.73
N ASN A 45 -0.95 14.55 -1.37
CA ASN A 45 -1.78 13.55 -0.71
C ASN A 45 -1.64 12.15 -1.32
N LEU A 46 -2.20 11.20 -0.58
CA LEU A 46 -2.51 9.85 -1.02
C LEU A 46 -4.01 9.79 -1.32
N GLN A 47 -4.39 8.96 -2.29
CA GLN A 47 -5.78 8.70 -2.64
C GLN A 47 -5.99 7.20 -2.77
N LEU A 48 -7.00 6.65 -2.09
CA LEU A 48 -7.50 5.31 -2.38
C LEU A 48 -8.31 5.38 -3.68
N ASP A 49 -7.84 4.69 -4.72
CA ASP A 49 -8.46 4.70 -6.05
C ASP A 49 -9.52 3.60 -6.16
N TYR A 50 -9.12 2.37 -5.84
CA TYR A 50 -10.02 1.22 -5.78
C TYR A 50 -9.54 0.16 -4.78
N THR A 51 -10.47 -0.70 -4.37
CA THR A 51 -10.20 -1.92 -3.62
C THR A 51 -10.77 -3.13 -4.36
N ARG A 52 -10.16 -4.30 -4.20
CA ARG A 52 -10.69 -5.56 -4.68
C ARG A 52 -10.45 -6.72 -3.72
N PHE A 53 -11.39 -7.65 -3.68
CA PHE A 53 -11.37 -8.84 -2.83
C PHE A 53 -12.20 -9.97 -3.46
N LYS A 54 -12.04 -11.22 -3.01
CA LYS A 54 -12.63 -12.39 -3.69
C LYS A 54 -14.01 -12.81 -3.18
N THR A 55 -14.36 -12.63 -1.91
CA THR A 55 -15.69 -13.00 -1.41
C THR A 55 -16.34 -11.94 -0.53
N TYR A 56 -17.64 -12.15 -0.32
CA TYR A 56 -18.48 -11.34 0.55
C TYR A 56 -18.50 -11.96 1.96
N GLY A 57 -17.78 -11.33 2.88
CA GLY A 57 -17.71 -11.70 4.28
C GLY A 57 -18.22 -10.65 5.27
N ALA A 58 -18.18 -10.99 6.56
CA ALA A 58 -18.40 -10.03 7.63
C ALA A 58 -17.26 -8.99 7.65
N GLY A 59 -17.56 -7.73 7.36
CA GLY A 59 -16.59 -6.63 7.31
C GLY A 59 -16.32 -6.08 5.90
N VAL A 60 -16.92 -6.67 4.85
CA VAL A 60 -16.90 -6.08 3.51
C VAL A 60 -17.71 -4.78 3.53
N PRO A 61 -17.13 -3.64 3.09
CA PRO A 61 -17.88 -2.40 3.03
C PRO A 61 -19.08 -2.56 2.08
N SER A 62 -20.28 -2.28 2.58
CA SER A 62 -21.51 -2.30 1.76
C SER A 62 -21.50 -1.22 0.68
N SER A 63 -20.67 -0.18 0.86
CA SER A 63 -20.45 0.91 -0.08
C SER A 63 -19.13 1.64 0.22
N GLU A 64 -18.10 1.39 -0.58
CA GLU A 64 -16.93 2.25 -0.70
C GLU A 64 -16.71 2.52 -2.19
N GLY A 65 -17.01 3.74 -2.63
CA GLY A 65 -16.96 4.13 -4.05
C GLY A 65 -18.31 4.13 -4.76
N HIS A 66 -18.30 4.65 -5.98
CA HIS A 66 -19.50 4.89 -6.78
C HIS A 66 -19.87 3.73 -7.70
N LYS A 67 -18.97 2.75 -7.88
CA LYS A 67 -19.16 1.60 -8.75
C LYS A 67 -18.59 0.33 -8.14
N SER A 68 -19.41 -0.71 -8.09
CA SER A 68 -19.00 -2.06 -7.68
C SER A 68 -19.37 -3.07 -8.77
N TYR A 69 -18.45 -3.95 -9.13
CA TYR A 69 -18.69 -4.99 -10.14
C TYR A 69 -17.85 -6.25 -9.87
N LEU A 70 -18.34 -7.40 -10.35
CA LEU A 70 -17.63 -8.66 -10.32
C LEU A 70 -16.90 -8.85 -11.65
N GLN A 71 -15.60 -9.12 -11.60
CA GLN A 71 -14.79 -9.46 -12.76
C GLN A 71 -13.74 -10.51 -12.37
N ASP A 72 -13.66 -11.60 -13.14
CA ASP A 72 -12.65 -12.65 -12.97
C ASP A 72 -12.57 -13.23 -11.53
N GLY A 73 -13.73 -13.36 -10.86
CA GLY A 73 -13.82 -13.85 -9.49
C GLY A 73 -13.40 -12.84 -8.41
N TRP A 74 -13.22 -11.57 -8.80
CA TRP A 74 -12.92 -10.46 -7.89
C TRP A 74 -14.06 -9.46 -7.88
N ILE A 75 -14.43 -9.02 -6.68
CA ILE A 75 -15.30 -7.88 -6.47
C ILE A 75 -14.41 -6.65 -6.50
N TYR A 76 -14.66 -5.75 -7.44
CA TYR A 76 -14.01 -4.46 -7.53
C TYR A 76 -14.94 -3.40 -6.97
N MET A 77 -14.40 -2.55 -6.10
CA MET A 77 -15.06 -1.30 -5.70
C MET A 77 -14.17 -0.14 -6.15
N THR A 78 -14.68 0.63 -7.11
CA THR A 78 -13.92 1.62 -7.87
C THR A 78 -14.50 3.02 -7.71
N GLU A 79 -13.74 4.02 -8.17
CA GLU A 79 -14.10 5.43 -8.06
C GLU A 79 -14.27 5.88 -6.60
N ILE A 80 -13.48 5.31 -5.69
CA ILE A 80 -13.52 5.64 -4.25
C ILE A 80 -13.05 7.08 -4.03
N LYS A 81 -11.94 7.45 -4.67
CA LYS A 81 -11.36 8.80 -4.67
C LYS A 81 -11.13 9.41 -3.27
N ARG A 82 -11.00 8.57 -2.23
CA ARG A 82 -10.81 9.00 -0.84
C ARG A 82 -9.39 9.52 -0.64
N SER A 83 -9.25 10.83 -0.42
CA SER A 83 -7.97 11.47 -0.16
C SER A 83 -7.57 11.39 1.32
N MET A 84 -6.28 11.22 1.58
CA MET A 84 -5.69 11.19 2.93
C MET A 84 -4.29 11.81 2.92
N THR A 85 -3.91 12.49 4.00
CA THR A 85 -2.57 13.06 4.17
C THR A 85 -1.53 12.01 4.52
N GLU A 86 -1.98 10.94 5.18
CA GLU A 86 -1.17 9.78 5.53
C GLU A 86 -2.03 8.52 5.48
N LEU A 87 -1.37 7.39 5.21
CA LEU A 87 -1.97 6.06 5.27
C LEU A 87 -1.23 5.28 6.37
N ILE A 88 -1.98 4.85 7.38
CA ILE A 88 -1.47 4.04 8.48
C ILE A 88 -1.91 2.60 8.27
N ILE A 89 -0.95 1.69 8.17
CA ILE A 89 -1.20 0.26 7.98
C ILE A 89 -0.63 -0.49 9.17
N ARG A 90 -1.48 -1.25 9.86
CA ARG A 90 -1.06 -2.15 10.93
C ARG A 90 -1.08 -3.58 10.40
N THR A 91 0.11 -4.17 10.30
CA THR A 91 0.26 -5.53 9.81
C THR A 91 0.34 -6.50 10.99
N ASN A 92 0.05 -7.76 10.74
CA ASN A 92 0.30 -8.84 11.69
C ASN A 92 1.14 -9.94 11.02
N SER A 93 1.63 -10.89 11.80
CA SER A 93 2.52 -11.96 11.33
C SER A 93 1.84 -13.02 10.47
N ILE A 94 0.52 -12.94 10.25
CA ILE A 94 -0.29 -14.00 9.63
C ILE A 94 -0.84 -13.55 8.26
N THR A 95 -1.09 -12.25 8.11
CA THR A 95 -1.81 -11.66 6.96
C THR A 95 -0.91 -11.34 5.77
N ASN A 96 0.40 -11.62 5.83
CA ASN A 96 1.34 -11.53 4.70
C ASN A 96 1.24 -10.22 3.89
N HIS A 97 1.20 -9.08 4.60
CA HIS A 97 1.09 -7.77 3.94
C HIS A 97 2.25 -7.54 2.99
N THR A 98 1.93 -7.13 1.78
CA THR A 98 2.90 -6.83 0.71
C THR A 98 2.60 -5.47 0.10
N LEU A 99 3.63 -4.64 -0.04
CA LEU A 99 3.62 -3.44 -0.86
C LEU A 99 4.11 -3.79 -2.26
N THR A 100 3.38 -3.35 -3.29
CA THR A 100 3.80 -3.48 -4.69
C THR A 100 3.93 -2.11 -5.34
N ILE A 101 5.09 -1.82 -5.95
CA ILE A 101 5.39 -0.59 -6.69
C ILE A 101 6.18 -0.93 -7.95
N ASN A 102 5.70 -0.52 -9.14
CA ASN A 102 6.35 -0.80 -10.43
C ASN A 102 6.76 -2.28 -10.55
N ASP A 103 5.83 -3.20 -10.27
CA ASP A 103 6.03 -4.66 -10.25
C ASP A 103 7.00 -5.21 -9.20
N ASN A 104 7.67 -4.35 -8.42
CA ASN A 104 8.51 -4.76 -7.29
C ASN A 104 7.64 -5.00 -6.06
N ARG A 105 7.88 -6.13 -5.38
CA ARG A 105 7.15 -6.53 -4.17
C ARG A 105 8.06 -6.39 -2.94
N TYR A 106 7.52 -5.75 -1.89
CA TYR A 106 8.19 -5.52 -0.62
C TYR A 106 7.34 -6.13 0.50
N SER A 107 7.90 -7.07 1.25
CA SER A 107 7.23 -7.64 2.42
C SER A 107 7.10 -6.59 3.52
N LEU A 108 5.93 -6.52 4.16
CA LEU A 108 5.64 -5.65 5.30
C LEU A 108 5.42 -6.53 6.55
N PRO A 109 6.48 -6.96 7.25
CA PRO A 109 6.37 -7.76 8.47
C PRO A 109 5.57 -7.05 9.56
N LYS A 110 5.22 -7.75 10.65
CA LYS A 110 4.42 -7.21 11.76
C LYS A 110 4.98 -5.88 12.28
N ASN A 111 4.31 -4.78 11.93
CA ASN A 111 4.62 -3.44 12.41
C ASN A 111 3.46 -2.48 12.10
N GLN A 112 3.62 -1.22 12.49
CA GLN A 112 2.82 -0.11 12.02
C GLN A 112 3.62 0.70 11.00
N TYR A 113 3.11 0.79 9.78
CA TYR A 113 3.68 1.57 8.69
C TYR A 113 2.90 2.85 8.49
N VAL A 114 3.62 3.96 8.32
CA VAL A 114 3.03 5.25 7.95
C VAL A 114 3.57 5.65 6.59
N PHE A 115 2.66 5.81 5.64
CA PHE A 115 2.92 6.24 4.27
C PHE A 115 2.56 7.72 4.16
N GLN A 116 3.49 8.53 3.66
CA GLN A 116 3.30 9.97 3.50
C GLN A 116 3.99 10.48 2.23
N THR A 117 3.41 11.51 1.63
CA THR A 117 4.03 12.22 0.51
C THR A 117 4.81 13.43 1.04
N LYS A 118 6.06 13.58 0.61
CA LYS A 118 6.83 14.80 0.83
C LYS A 118 7.26 15.40 -0.50
N THR A 119 7.08 16.71 -0.63
CA THR A 119 7.64 17.51 -1.71
C THR A 119 9.15 17.45 -1.61
N MET A 120 9.83 17.02 -2.68
CA MET A 120 11.27 17.19 -2.76
C MET A 120 11.57 18.65 -3.10
N PRO A 121 12.40 19.36 -2.32
CA PRO A 121 12.94 20.63 -2.75
C PRO A 121 13.68 20.43 -4.08
N ARG A 122 13.46 21.31 -5.06
CA ARG A 122 14.09 21.21 -6.40
C ARG A 122 15.63 21.32 -6.39
N LEU A 123 16.27 21.56 -5.24
CA LEU A 123 17.72 21.64 -5.15
C LEU A 123 18.32 20.53 -4.28
N LYS A 124 19.32 19.89 -4.89
CA LYS A 124 20.28 18.89 -4.42
C LYS A 124 19.80 17.44 -4.53
N SER A 125 20.17 16.88 -5.67
CA SER A 125 20.50 15.47 -5.87
C SER A 125 21.16 14.89 -4.62
N PHE A 126 20.43 14.07 -3.87
CA PHE A 126 20.99 13.21 -2.84
C PHE A 126 20.54 11.79 -3.13
N ILE A 127 21.54 10.92 -3.18
CA ILE A 127 21.48 9.47 -3.30
C ILE A 127 20.46 8.95 -2.29
N ILE A 128 19.39 8.31 -2.77
CA ILE A 128 18.48 7.57 -1.88
C ILE A 128 19.17 6.24 -1.56
N LEU A 129 19.64 6.15 -0.33
CA LEU A 129 20.15 4.93 0.27
C LEU A 129 18.97 3.97 0.49
N LEU A 130 18.99 2.80 -0.16
CA LEU A 130 18.23 1.65 0.34
C LEU A 130 18.82 1.28 1.71
N ILE A 131 18.06 1.41 2.79
CA ILE A 131 18.37 0.65 4.01
C ILE A 131 17.68 -0.70 3.85
N ALA A 132 18.36 -1.61 3.17
CA ALA A 132 17.99 -3.02 3.17
C ALA A 132 18.47 -3.63 4.49
N ASN A 133 17.56 -3.88 5.44
CA ASN A 133 17.83 -4.89 6.45
C ASN A 133 17.73 -6.25 5.77
N ASN A 134 18.90 -6.80 5.43
CA ASN A 134 19.05 -8.19 5.01
C ASN A 134 18.65 -9.10 6.17
N GLU A 135 17.47 -9.71 6.08
CA GLU A 135 17.31 -11.09 6.51
C GLU A 135 16.67 -11.88 5.37
N VAL A 136 17.52 -12.24 4.42
CA VAL A 136 17.26 -13.35 3.51
C VAL A 136 17.32 -14.62 4.37
N THR A 137 16.18 -15.07 4.87
CA THR A 137 16.02 -16.48 5.24
C THR A 137 15.80 -17.26 3.95
N ARG A 138 16.92 -17.63 3.31
CA ARG A 138 16.97 -18.88 2.55
C ARG A 138 16.93 -20.00 3.58
N ASN A 139 15.92 -20.86 3.49
CA ASN A 139 15.85 -22.25 3.98
C ASN A 139 14.51 -22.78 3.43
N GLU A 140 14.38 -23.94 2.80
CA GLU A 140 15.22 -25.00 2.24
C GLU A 140 14.34 -25.66 1.16
#